data_AF-A0A9E4GZX4-F1
#
_entry.id   AF-A0A9E4GZX4-F1
#
_cell.length_a   1.000
_cell.length_b   1.000
_cell.length_c   1.000
_cell.angle_alpha   90.00
_cell.angle_beta   90.00
_cell.angle_gamma   90.00
#
_symmetry.space_group_name_H-M   'P 1'
#
loop_
_entity.id
_entity.type
_entity.pdbx_description
1 polymer ?
#
loop_
_entity_poly.entity_id
_entity_poly.type
_entity_poly.pdbx_seq_one_letter_code
_entity_poly.pdbx_strand_id
1 'polypeptide(L)'
;MKKWFDRIPSWLKNRYLLVGAVFLVWMLFIDTNSWWFHRELNQEIDELEEAMDYYREEIDRDSTLLHELDSSPEALERYARERYRMKKENEDLFIISEPKEEDK
;
A
#
# COMPACT_ATOMS: atom_id res chain seq x y z
N MET A 1 -4.08 -44.96 37.42
CA MET A 1 -3.98 -44.30 36.10
C MET A 1 -5.39 -44.11 35.52
N LYS A 2 -5.71 -42.86 35.14
CA LYS A 2 -6.85 -42.37 34.34
C LYS A 2 -8.28 -42.92 34.62
N LYS A 3 -8.83 -42.63 35.81
CA LYS A 3 -10.28 -42.74 36.16
C LYS A 3 -11.20 -41.72 35.44
N TRP A 4 -10.73 -41.13 34.34
CA TRP A 4 -11.36 -39.94 33.73
C TRP A 4 -12.27 -40.34 32.55
N PHE A 5 -11.99 -41.49 31.92
CA PHE A 5 -12.76 -42.01 30.79
C PHE A 5 -14.12 -42.59 31.20
N ASP A 6 -14.31 -42.92 32.48
CA ASP A 6 -15.55 -43.52 33.00
C ASP A 6 -16.68 -42.50 33.21
N ARG A 7 -16.35 -41.19 33.20
CA ARG A 7 -17.34 -40.10 33.29
C ARG A 7 -17.80 -39.57 31.93
N ILE A 8 -17.31 -40.15 30.84
CA ILE A 8 -17.66 -39.72 29.49
C ILE A 8 -19.02 -40.32 29.10
N PRO A 9 -20.03 -39.50 28.79
CA PRO A 9 -21.34 -39.98 28.34
C PRO A 9 -21.24 -40.90 27.12
N SER A 10 -22.09 -41.94 27.05
CA SER A 10 -22.06 -42.97 25.99
C SER A 10 -22.14 -42.39 24.57
N TRP A 11 -22.84 -41.27 24.39
CA TRP A 11 -22.95 -40.59 23.10
C TRP A 11 -21.61 -40.03 22.58
N LEU A 12 -20.67 -39.68 23.46
CA LEU A 12 -19.34 -39.17 23.07
C LEU A 12 -18.37 -40.29 22.68
N LYS A 13 -18.72 -41.56 22.90
CA LYS A 13 -17.93 -42.74 22.47
C LYS A 13 -18.22 -43.16 21.03
N ASN A 14 -19.20 -42.53 20.37
CA ASN A 14 -19.51 -42.80 18.97
C ASN A 14 -18.40 -42.23 18.06
N ARG A 15 -17.71 -43.14 17.33
CA ARG A 15 -16.65 -42.77 16.38
C ARG A 15 -17.08 -41.71 15.36
N TYR A 16 -18.34 -41.72 14.93
CA TYR A 16 -18.86 -40.76 13.96
C TYR A 16 -18.99 -39.35 14.56
N LEU A 17 -19.38 -39.25 15.84
CA LEU A 17 -19.45 -37.97 16.55
C LEU A 17 -18.07 -37.41 16.87
N LEU A 18 -17.10 -38.27 17.21
CA LEU A 18 -15.71 -37.85 17.39
C LEU A 18 -15.10 -37.32 16.09
N VAL A 19 -15.26 -38.04 14.97
CA VAL A 19 -14.79 -37.58 13.66
C VAL A 19 -15.51 -36.28 13.25
N GLY A 20 -16.82 -36.18 13.46
CA GLY A 20 -17.58 -34.96 13.20
C GLY A 20 -17.14 -33.77 14.06
N ALA A 21 -16.88 -33.98 15.35
CA ALA A 21 -16.39 -32.93 16.25
C ALA A 21 -14.99 -32.46 15.86
N VAL A 22 -14.07 -33.38 15.52
CA VAL A 22 -12.74 -33.04 15.00
C VAL A 22 -12.85 -32.29 13.67
N PHE A 23 -13.74 -32.72 12.77
CA PHE A 23 -14.00 -32.04 11.51
C PHE A 23 -14.57 -30.63 11.72
N LEU A 24 -15.50 -30.43 12.67
CA LEU A 24 -16.03 -29.11 13.01
C LEU A 24 -14.95 -28.20 13.60
N VAL A 25 -14.11 -28.72 14.51
CA VAL A 25 -12.97 -27.96 15.05
C VAL A 25 -11.99 -27.63 13.93
N TRP A 26 -11.75 -28.54 12.98
CA TRP A 26 -10.89 -28.30 11.82
C TRP A 26 -11.46 -27.21 10.90
N MET A 27 -12.76 -27.28 10.56
CA MET A 27 -13.47 -26.26 9.77
C MET A 27 -13.51 -24.89 10.46
N LEU A 28 -13.55 -24.83 11.79
CA LEU A 28 -13.66 -23.58 12.54
C LEU A 28 -12.31 -22.91 12.81
N PHE A 29 -11.24 -23.70 13.01
CA PHE A 29 -9.94 -23.18 13.46
C PHE A 29 -8.82 -23.30 12.42
N ILE A 30 -8.88 -24.27 11.50
CA ILE A 30 -7.81 -24.57 10.54
C ILE A 30 -8.22 -24.23 9.10
N ASP A 31 -9.51 -24.30 8.76
CA ASP A 31 -10.01 -23.86 7.46
C ASP A 31 -9.90 -22.33 7.29
N THR A 32 -9.89 -21.91 6.03
CA THR A 32 -9.71 -20.58 5.41
C THR A 32 -10.39 -19.38 6.07
N ASN A 33 -11.25 -19.56 7.08
CA ASN A 33 -11.81 -18.50 7.90
C ASN A 33 -10.86 -18.02 9.01
N SER A 34 -9.54 -18.16 8.80
CA SER A 34 -8.56 -17.72 9.78
C SER A 34 -8.62 -16.20 9.90
N TRP A 35 -8.79 -15.70 11.12
CA TRP A 35 -8.79 -14.27 11.42
C TRP A 35 -7.49 -13.58 10.94
N TRP A 36 -6.39 -14.33 10.89
CA TRP A 36 -5.10 -13.84 10.40
C TRP A 36 -5.14 -13.50 8.90
N PHE A 37 -5.74 -14.36 8.08
CA PHE A 37 -5.90 -14.12 6.64
C PHE A 37 -6.75 -12.88 6.35
N HIS A 38 -7.83 -12.67 7.11
CA HIS A 38 -8.64 -11.45 6.97
C HIS A 38 -7.89 -10.18 7.37
N ARG A 39 -6.93 -10.26 8.31
CA ARG A 39 -6.11 -9.11 8.67
C ARG A 39 -5.11 -8.74 7.59
N GLU A 40 -4.44 -9.72 7.00
CA GLU A 40 -3.54 -9.50 5.87
C GLU A 40 -4.29 -8.91 4.67
N LEU A 41 -5.47 -9.47 4.34
CA LEU A 41 -6.29 -8.95 3.25
C LEU A 41 -6.79 -7.52 3.52
N ASN A 42 -7.18 -7.20 4.76
CA ASN A 42 -7.57 -5.83 5.10
C ASN A 42 -6.39 -4.85 5.00
N GLN A 43 -5.18 -5.27 5.38
CA GLN A 43 -3.98 -4.44 5.20
C GLN A 43 -3.70 -4.18 3.73
N GLU A 44 -3.83 -5.20 2.88
CA GLU A 44 -3.67 -5.05 1.43
C GLU A 44 -4.73 -4.10 0.85
N ILE A 45 -5.97 -4.15 1.35
CA ILE A 45 -7.03 -3.20 0.98
C ILE A 45 -6.64 -1.77 1.37
N ASP A 46 -6.22 -1.56 2.62
CA ASP A 46 -5.83 -0.23 3.11
C ASP A 46 -4.66 0.34 2.30
N GLU A 47 -3.65 -0.48 1.98
CA GLU A 47 -2.50 -0.09 1.15
C GLU A 47 -2.92 0.28 -0.28
N LEU A 48 -3.84 -0.48 -0.87
CA LEU A 48 -4.38 -0.20 -2.21
C LEU A 48 -5.22 1.08 -2.23
N GLU A 49 -6.01 1.33 -1.19
CA GLU A 49 -6.79 2.56 -1.05
C GLU A 49 -5.89 3.78 -0.89
N GLU A 50 -4.86 3.71 -0.05
CA GLU A 50 -3.86 4.78 0.11
C GLU A 50 -3.13 5.08 -1.21
N ALA A 51 -2.70 4.03 -1.93
CA ALA A 51 -2.08 4.19 -3.24
C ALA A 51 -3.02 4.84 -4.24
N MET A 52 -4.29 4.42 -4.27
CA MET A 52 -5.31 4.99 -5.15
C MET A 52 -5.52 6.49 -4.89
N ASP A 53 -5.62 6.88 -3.62
CA ASP A 53 -5.83 8.27 -3.25
C ASP A 53 -4.59 9.13 -3.57
N TYR A 54 -3.38 8.60 -3.30
CA TYR A 54 -2.13 9.25 -3.71
C TYR A 54 -2.08 9.52 -5.22
N TYR A 55 -2.36 8.51 -6.05
CA TYR A 55 -2.30 8.68 -7.50
C TYR A 55 -3.40 9.59 -8.04
N ARG A 56 -4.59 9.62 -7.41
CA ARG A 56 -5.65 10.56 -7.77
C ARG A 56 -5.21 12.00 -7.53
N GLU A 57 -4.57 12.27 -6.40
CA GLU A 57 -4.04 13.60 -6.11
C GLU A 57 -2.91 13.99 -7.06
N GLU A 58 -1.99 13.05 -7.36
CA GLU A 58 -0.91 13.29 -8.32
C GLU A 58 -1.46 13.62 -9.71
N ILE A 59 -2.48 12.88 -10.18
CA ILE A 59 -3.15 13.14 -11.46
C ILE A 59 -3.79 14.52 -11.47
N ASP A 60 -4.45 14.94 -10.40
CA ASP A 60 -5.08 16.26 -10.32
C ASP A 60 -4.03 17.38 -10.40
N ARG A 61 -2.94 17.24 -9.64
CA ARG A 61 -1.79 18.16 -9.67
C ARG A 61 -1.15 18.24 -11.05
N ASP A 62 -0.85 17.09 -11.66
CA ASP A 62 -0.24 17.01 -12.99
C ASP A 62 -1.17 17.54 -14.08
N SER A 63 -2.47 17.29 -13.99
CA SER A 63 -3.45 17.80 -14.94
C SER A 63 -3.56 19.31 -14.90
N THR A 64 -3.51 19.90 -13.70
CA THR A 64 -3.48 21.35 -13.51
C THR A 64 -2.20 21.95 -14.06
N LEU A 65 -1.06 21.32 -13.77
CA LEU A 65 0.23 21.74 -14.32
C LEU A 65 0.23 21.68 -15.85
N LEU A 66 -0.25 20.58 -16.45
CA LEU A 66 -0.37 20.44 -17.90
C LEU A 66 -1.22 21.56 -18.50
N HIS A 67 -2.37 21.87 -17.88
CA HIS A 67 -3.21 22.97 -18.34
C HIS A 67 -2.48 24.32 -18.27
N GLU A 68 -1.70 24.57 -17.22
CA GLU A 68 -0.86 25.78 -17.13
C GLU A 68 0.21 25.83 -18.22
N LEU A 69 0.87 24.70 -18.50
CA LEU A 69 1.90 24.61 -19.54
C LEU A 69 1.32 24.79 -20.95
N ASP A 70 0.13 24.25 -21.20
CA ASP A 70 -0.57 24.37 -22.49
C ASP A 70 -1.22 25.75 -22.69
N SER A 71 -1.38 26.53 -21.61
CA SER A 71 -2.04 27.82 -21.67
C SER A 71 -1.27 28.86 -22.50
N SER A 72 0.07 28.83 -22.48
CA SER A 72 0.88 29.70 -23.34
C SER A 72 2.32 29.19 -23.56
N PRO A 73 2.95 29.53 -24.71
CA PRO A 73 4.35 29.24 -24.97
C PRO A 73 5.31 29.81 -23.91
N GLU A 74 4.98 30.97 -23.34
CA GLU A 74 5.79 31.62 -22.29
C GLU A 74 5.74 30.82 -20.97
N ALA A 75 4.58 30.26 -20.61
CA ALA A 75 4.44 29.42 -19.43
C ALA A 75 5.31 28.16 -19.55
N LEU A 76 5.29 27.52 -20.72
CA LEU A 76 6.13 26.37 -21.04
C LEU A 76 7.62 26.72 -21.02
N GLU A 77 8.02 27.83 -21.65
CA GLU A 77 9.42 28.28 -21.66
C GLU A 77 9.92 28.60 -20.25
N ARG A 78 9.10 29.27 -19.42
CA ARG A 78 9.43 29.56 -18.01
C ARG A 78 9.64 28.26 -17.24
N TYR A 79 8.73 27.29 -17.36
CA TYR A 79 8.85 26.00 -16.70
C TYR A 79 10.13 25.24 -17.11
N ALA A 80 10.42 25.20 -18.42
CA ALA A 80 11.64 24.58 -18.96
C ALA A 80 12.93 25.25 -18.43
N ARG A 81 12.94 26.58 -18.32
CA ARG A 81 14.07 27.36 -17.80
C ARG A 81 14.25 27.16 -16.28
N GLU A 82 13.19 27.20 -15.50
CA GLU A 82 13.25 27.11 -14.04
C GLU A 82 13.51 25.68 -13.55
N ARG A 83 12.80 24.69 -14.09
CA ARG A 83 12.91 23.28 -13.65
C ARG A 83 14.08 22.56 -14.28
N TYR A 84 14.29 22.74 -15.58
CA TYR A 84 15.25 21.96 -16.36
C TYR A 84 16.49 22.76 -16.78
N ARG A 85 16.55 24.07 -16.44
CA ARG A 85 17.68 24.94 -16.78
C ARG A 85 17.96 24.98 -18.29
N MET A 86 16.92 24.81 -19.10
CA MET A 86 17.04 24.88 -20.55
C MET A 86 17.45 26.29 -21.00
N LYS A 87 18.33 26.37 -22.01
CA LYS A 87 18.79 27.61 -22.63
C LYS A 87 18.79 27.46 -24.15
N LYS A 88 18.73 28.56 -24.89
CA LYS A 88 18.96 28.54 -26.35
C LYS A 88 20.47 28.47 -26.65
N GLU A 89 20.83 28.04 -27.85
CA GLU A 89 22.23 27.96 -28.29
C GLU A 89 22.97 29.31 -28.20
N ASN A 90 22.24 30.41 -28.42
CA ASN A 90 22.75 31.77 -28.39
C ASN A 90 22.65 32.45 -27.01
N GLU A 91 22.42 31.70 -25.93
CA GLU A 91 22.27 32.22 -24.56
C GLU A 91 23.28 31.57 -23.61
N ASP A 92 23.79 32.34 -22.64
CA ASP A 92 24.65 31.84 -21.55
C ASP A 92 23.85 31.71 -20.25
N LEU A 93 23.98 30.56 -19.56
CA LEU A 93 23.32 30.28 -18.28
C LEU A 93 24.33 30.41 -17.13
N PHE A 94 24.09 31.36 -16.22
CA PHE A 94 24.89 31.53 -15.00
C PHE A 94 24.14 30.95 -13.80
N ILE A 95 24.77 30.01 -13.07
CA ILE A 95 24.24 29.46 -11.82
C ILE A 95 25.08 30.02 -10.67
N ILE A 96 24.47 30.90 -9.88
CA ILE A 96 25.12 31.46 -8.69
C ILE A 96 24.82 30.52 -7.53
N SER A 97 25.86 29.87 -7.02
CA SER A 97 25.78 29.11 -5.77
C SER A 97 26.25 30.01 -4.63
N GLU A 98 25.65 29.83 -3.46
CA GLU A 98 26.19 30.43 -2.24
C GLU A 98 27.62 29.94 -2.03
N PRO A 99 28.55 30.81 -1.57
CA PRO A 99 29.91 30.39 -1.29
C PRO A 99 29.84 29.26 -0.27
N LYS A 100 30.39 28.10 -0.64
CA LYS A 100 30.53 26.99 0.30
C LYS A 100 31.40 27.50 1.45
N GLU A 101 30.86 27.54 2.66
CA GLU A 101 31.70 27.63 3.84
C GLU A 101 32.63 26.41 3.81
N GLU A 102 33.91 26.65 3.56
CA GLU A 102 34.94 25.63 3.70
C GLU A 102 35.01 25.28 5.19
N ASP A 103 34.53 24.09 5.56
CA ASP A 103 34.77 23.48 6.86
C ASP A 103 36.28 23.50 7.13
N LYS A 104 36.72 24.36 8.05
CA LYS A 104 38.10 24.46 8.53
C LYS A 104 38.37 23.48 9.66
#